data_AF-A0A212CYV1-F1
#
_entry.id   AF-A0A212CYV1-F1
#
_cell.length_a   1.000
_cell.length_b   1.000
_cell.length_c   1.000
_cell.angle_alpha   90.00
_cell.angle_beta   90.00
_cell.angle_gamma   90.00
#
_symmetry.space_group_name_H-M   'P 1'
#
loop_
_entity.id
_entity.type
_entity.pdbx_description
1 polymer ?
#
loop_
_entity_poly.entity_id
_entity_poly.type
_entity_poly.pdbx_seq_one_letter_code
_entity_poly.pdbx_strand_id
1 'polypeptide(L)'
;MVDKEKSKQSRHILELNCCAQCLNSISLAYRRFKNNLSELLDSISLWQKTLKVIGGKFGTSVLSYFNFLRWLLKFNIFSFIVTFSFIIIPQLTVTQENHLQFTGLEFLTGAGYFTNTVMYYGFYTNSTIRHGNSGASYNMQLAYIFTIGGYFRNNFINPHIYSRGIAKLIFCWDFTVTHESAVKLRQKNLSTEVRENLSEIRQENVKLTFNQRFVRFSAHVAAWVVSSGVAITCCFLANHSNPGAVLLLPFVVSCINLVVPRFYSMFRLVERYEMPRHEVYTLLIRNIFLKISIIGILCYYWLKIVALNSEECWETLIGQEIYRLLLMDFVFSLADSFLGEFLRRIIGMRLITSLGLPEFDIARNVLELIYAQTLVWIGTFFCPLLPFIQMITLFIMFYVKNISLMMNFQPPSKAWRASQMMTFFIFLLFFPSFTGVLLKPSADCGPFRGLSSFIESIYSWIDTLKESSSYEWVVWIYQNLIGSVHFFFILTLIVL
;
A
#
# COMPACT_ATOMS: atom_id res chain seq x y z
N MET A 1 35.84 -48.51 32.32
CA MET A 1 35.82 -47.06 32.64
C MET A 1 34.95 -46.21 31.71
N VAL A 2 34.19 -46.82 30.77
CA VAL A 2 33.39 -46.09 29.77
C VAL A 2 31.89 -46.06 30.11
N ASP A 3 31.39 -46.98 30.93
CA ASP A 3 29.95 -47.03 31.28
C ASP A 3 29.53 -46.15 32.47
N LYS A 4 30.49 -45.58 33.21
CA LYS A 4 30.21 -44.69 34.35
C LYS A 4 30.02 -43.23 33.94
N GLU A 5 30.37 -42.86 32.71
CA GLU A 5 30.24 -41.48 32.20
C GLU A 5 28.86 -41.19 31.59
N LYS A 6 28.18 -42.20 31.03
CA LYS A 6 26.84 -42.04 30.44
C LYS A 6 25.73 -41.74 31.47
N SER A 7 25.88 -42.13 32.73
CA SER A 7 24.84 -41.89 33.75
C SER A 7 24.91 -40.49 34.39
N LYS A 8 26.03 -39.78 34.24
CA LYS A 8 26.19 -38.40 34.75
C LYS A 8 25.66 -37.35 33.77
N GLN A 9 25.65 -37.66 32.46
CA GLN A 9 25.22 -36.72 31.42
C GLN A 9 23.70 -36.69 31.21
N SER A 10 22.95 -37.73 31.61
CA SER A 10 21.49 -37.76 31.46
C SER A 10 20.74 -36.90 32.47
N ARG A 11 21.33 -36.60 33.64
CA ARG A 11 20.67 -35.78 34.68
C ARG A 11 20.80 -34.27 34.43
N HIS A 12 21.77 -33.83 33.64
CA HIS A 12 21.98 -32.39 33.37
C HIS A 12 21.23 -31.86 32.13
N ILE A 13 20.60 -32.74 31.34
CA ILE A 13 19.85 -32.37 30.12
C ILE A 13 18.34 -32.21 30.40
N LEU A 14 17.87 -32.53 31.61
CA LEU A 14 16.44 -32.55 31.92
C LEU A 14 15.86 -31.20 32.38
N GLU A 15 16.67 -30.20 32.71
CA GLU A 15 16.16 -28.92 33.26
C GLU A 15 16.11 -27.75 32.26
N LEU A 16 16.56 -27.91 31.02
CA LEU A 16 16.51 -26.86 29.98
C LEU A 16 15.42 -27.06 28.91
N ASN A 17 14.47 -27.97 29.12
CA ASN A 17 13.61 -28.45 28.03
C ASN A 17 12.19 -27.87 27.99
N CYS A 18 11.60 -27.39 29.08
CA CYS A 18 10.20 -26.94 29.03
C CYS A 18 10.03 -25.66 28.20
N CYS A 19 10.90 -24.66 28.41
CA CYS A 19 10.82 -23.38 27.69
C CYS A 19 11.26 -23.51 26.22
N ALA A 20 12.29 -24.33 25.94
CA ALA A 20 12.73 -24.63 24.58
C ALA A 20 11.70 -25.45 23.80
N GLN A 21 11.03 -26.42 24.43
CA GLN A 21 9.91 -27.15 23.84
C GLN A 21 8.69 -26.25 23.64
N CYS A 22 8.40 -25.33 24.57
CA CYS A 22 7.30 -24.37 24.43
C CYS A 22 7.56 -23.38 23.28
N LEU A 23 8.76 -22.80 23.19
CA LEU A 23 9.17 -21.93 22.08
C LEU A 23 9.14 -22.66 20.74
N ASN A 24 9.60 -23.92 20.70
CA ASN A 24 9.50 -24.74 19.49
C ASN A 24 8.04 -25.06 19.15
N SER A 25 7.17 -25.30 20.14
CA SER A 25 5.75 -25.54 19.92
C SER A 25 5.02 -24.30 19.41
N ILE A 26 5.34 -23.10 19.92
CA ILE A 26 4.81 -21.81 19.45
C ILE A 26 5.34 -21.51 18.05
N SER A 27 6.62 -21.75 17.78
CA SER A 27 7.23 -21.62 16.45
C SER A 27 6.58 -22.56 15.44
N LEU A 28 6.33 -23.82 15.83
CA LEU A 28 5.62 -24.81 15.02
C LEU A 28 4.15 -24.44 14.81
N ALA A 29 3.45 -23.95 15.83
CA ALA A 29 2.08 -23.48 15.74
C ALA A 29 1.98 -22.25 14.83
N TYR A 30 2.90 -21.31 14.94
CA TYR A 30 3.01 -20.16 14.05
C TYR A 30 3.31 -20.57 12.61
N ARG A 31 4.25 -21.51 12.40
CA ARG A 31 4.54 -22.06 11.06
C ARG A 31 3.33 -22.77 10.47
N ARG A 32 2.61 -23.58 11.26
CA ARG A 32 1.38 -24.26 10.83
C ARG A 32 0.28 -23.26 10.52
N PHE A 33 0.04 -22.27 11.38
CA PHE A 33 -0.93 -21.21 11.12
C PHE A 33 -0.57 -20.42 9.86
N LYS A 34 0.69 -20.04 9.69
CA LYS A 34 1.19 -19.37 8.47
C LYS A 34 0.98 -20.23 7.23
N ASN A 35 1.29 -21.52 7.30
CA ASN A 35 1.12 -22.43 6.17
C ASN A 35 -0.36 -22.64 5.85
N ASN A 36 -1.22 -22.87 6.84
CA ASN A 36 -2.67 -23.00 6.66
C ASN A 36 -3.31 -21.71 6.12
N LEU A 37 -2.87 -20.54 6.62
CA LEU A 37 -3.32 -19.25 6.12
C LEU A 37 -2.82 -19.00 4.69
N SER A 38 -1.58 -19.39 4.38
CA SER A 38 -1.06 -19.35 3.01
C SER A 38 -1.85 -20.27 2.08
N GLU A 39 -2.14 -21.50 2.52
CA GLU A 39 -2.94 -22.47 1.78
C GLU A 39 -4.39 -21.99 1.59
N LEU A 40 -5.01 -21.34 2.59
CA LEU A 40 -6.30 -20.68 2.44
C LEU A 40 -6.23 -19.51 1.44
N LEU A 41 -5.20 -18.65 1.54
CA LEU A 41 -4.99 -17.54 0.62
C LEU A 41 -4.63 -18.00 -0.80
N ASP A 42 -4.07 -19.20 -0.96
CA ASP A 42 -3.73 -19.80 -2.25
C ASP A 42 -4.87 -20.64 -2.83
N SER A 43 -5.70 -21.28 -1.98
CA SER A 43 -6.94 -21.95 -2.37
C SER A 43 -8.00 -20.96 -2.82
N ILE A 44 -7.93 -19.70 -2.32
CA ILE A 44 -8.50 -18.50 -2.93
C ILE A 44 -7.74 -18.25 -4.26
N SER A 45 -8.00 -19.14 -5.22
CA SER A 45 -7.50 -19.16 -6.58
C SER A 45 -8.20 -18.11 -7.44
N LEU A 46 -8.43 -16.92 -6.87
CA LEU A 46 -9.12 -15.82 -7.53
C LEU A 46 -8.45 -15.53 -8.88
N TRP A 47 -9.28 -15.60 -9.92
CA TRP A 47 -8.97 -15.16 -11.27
C TRP A 47 -7.79 -15.86 -11.96
N GLN A 48 -7.36 -17.04 -11.52
CA GLN A 48 -6.29 -17.79 -12.20
C GLN A 48 -6.55 -17.99 -13.70
N LYS A 49 -7.81 -18.33 -14.07
CA LYS A 49 -8.22 -18.46 -15.47
C LYS A 49 -8.13 -17.11 -16.21
N THR A 50 -8.69 -16.05 -15.63
CA THR A 50 -8.69 -14.70 -16.21
C THR A 50 -7.26 -14.18 -16.41
N LEU A 51 -6.38 -14.34 -15.43
CA LEU A 51 -4.97 -13.96 -15.51
C LEU A 51 -4.23 -14.71 -16.62
N LYS A 52 -4.49 -16.02 -16.79
CA LYS A 52 -3.94 -16.79 -17.92
C LYS A 52 -4.41 -16.24 -19.27
N VAL A 53 -5.68 -15.86 -19.39
CA VAL A 53 -6.24 -15.26 -20.62
C VAL A 53 -5.62 -13.89 -20.89
N ILE A 54 -5.50 -13.02 -19.87
CA ILE A 54 -4.87 -11.70 -19.98
C ILE A 54 -3.41 -11.86 -20.43
N GLY A 55 -2.65 -12.74 -19.77
CA GLY A 55 -1.25 -12.99 -20.11
C GLY A 55 -1.06 -13.56 -21.52
N GLY A 56 -1.99 -14.42 -21.98
CA GLY A 56 -1.96 -14.97 -23.33
C GLY A 56 -2.29 -13.95 -24.44
N LYS A 57 -3.21 -13.01 -24.18
CA LYS A 57 -3.65 -12.00 -25.16
C LYS A 57 -2.85 -10.70 -25.16
N PHE A 58 -2.51 -10.19 -23.98
CA PHE A 58 -1.91 -8.86 -23.78
C PHE A 58 -0.46 -8.90 -23.30
N GLY A 59 0.09 -10.10 -23.05
CA GLY A 59 1.48 -10.28 -22.66
C GLY A 59 1.74 -10.18 -21.16
N THR A 60 3.01 -10.36 -20.80
CA THR A 60 3.48 -10.46 -19.40
C THR A 60 3.41 -9.13 -18.64
N SER A 61 3.56 -8.00 -19.34
CA SER A 61 3.57 -6.66 -18.74
C SER A 61 2.20 -6.27 -18.18
N VAL A 62 1.12 -6.50 -18.95
CA VAL A 62 -0.26 -6.28 -18.49
C VAL A 62 -0.63 -7.29 -17.40
N LEU A 63 -0.20 -8.55 -17.54
CA LEU A 63 -0.38 -9.56 -16.50
C LEU A 63 0.25 -9.13 -15.16
N SER A 64 1.41 -8.45 -15.18
CA SER A 64 2.04 -7.93 -13.96
C SER A 64 1.18 -6.91 -13.21
N TYR A 65 0.41 -6.07 -13.92
CA TYR A 65 -0.55 -5.16 -13.28
C TYR A 65 -1.64 -5.92 -12.52
N PHE A 66 -2.28 -6.91 -13.15
CA PHE A 66 -3.34 -7.67 -12.49
C PHE A 66 -2.81 -8.59 -11.38
N ASN A 67 -1.57 -9.08 -11.51
CA ASN A 67 -0.91 -9.79 -10.42
C ASN A 67 -0.61 -8.86 -9.23
N PHE A 68 -0.19 -7.62 -9.49
CA PHE A 68 -0.01 -6.62 -8.44
C PHE A 68 -1.33 -6.26 -7.77
N LEU A 69 -2.40 -6.04 -8.55
CA LEU A 69 -3.74 -5.80 -8.02
C LEU A 69 -4.23 -6.97 -7.15
N ARG A 70 -4.00 -8.22 -7.58
CA ARG A 70 -4.32 -9.43 -6.79
C ARG A 70 -3.49 -9.51 -5.50
N TRP A 71 -2.21 -9.14 -5.57
CA TRP A 71 -1.35 -9.09 -4.39
C TRP A 71 -1.85 -8.04 -3.38
N LEU A 72 -2.18 -6.84 -3.84
CA LEU A 72 -2.79 -5.79 -3.02
C LEU A 72 -4.10 -6.26 -2.38
N LEU A 73 -4.94 -6.99 -3.12
CA LEU A 73 -6.17 -7.55 -2.56
C LEU A 73 -5.87 -8.54 -1.42
N LYS A 74 -5.00 -9.52 -1.66
CA LYS A 74 -4.58 -10.49 -0.62
C LYS A 74 -4.02 -9.77 0.62
N PHE A 75 -3.27 -8.71 0.37
CA PHE A 75 -2.67 -7.90 1.42
C PHE A 75 -3.72 -7.14 2.24
N ASN A 76 -4.70 -6.49 1.61
CA ASN A 76 -5.77 -5.80 2.33
C ASN A 76 -6.69 -6.78 3.06
N ILE A 77 -6.90 -8.01 2.53
CA ILE A 77 -7.59 -9.08 3.26
C ILE A 77 -6.83 -9.43 4.55
N PHE A 78 -5.51 -9.63 4.47
CA PHE A 78 -4.70 -9.89 5.65
C PHE A 78 -4.74 -8.72 6.65
N SER A 79 -4.58 -7.48 6.15
CA SER A 79 -4.67 -6.27 6.96
C SER A 79 -6.02 -6.16 7.69
N PHE A 80 -7.10 -6.41 6.98
CA PHE A 80 -8.45 -6.44 7.54
C PHE A 80 -8.58 -7.53 8.60
N ILE A 81 -8.12 -8.76 8.35
CA ILE A 81 -8.20 -9.84 9.35
C ILE A 81 -7.47 -9.46 10.64
N VAL A 82 -6.26 -8.90 10.54
CA VAL A 82 -5.49 -8.50 11.73
C VAL A 82 -6.17 -7.35 12.46
N THR A 83 -6.53 -6.27 11.77
CA THR A 83 -7.22 -5.11 12.38
C THR A 83 -8.59 -5.50 12.95
N PHE A 84 -9.36 -6.30 12.22
CA PHE A 84 -10.64 -6.79 12.68
C PHE A 84 -10.51 -7.63 13.94
N SER A 85 -9.55 -8.57 13.96
CA SER A 85 -9.39 -9.50 15.08
C SER A 85 -8.88 -8.84 16.37
N PHE A 86 -7.90 -7.96 16.27
CA PHE A 86 -7.22 -7.38 17.44
C PHE A 86 -7.73 -6.00 17.84
N ILE A 87 -8.39 -5.26 16.95
CA ILE A 87 -8.87 -3.90 17.25
C ILE A 87 -10.39 -3.88 17.27
N ILE A 88 -11.05 -4.35 16.20
CA ILE A 88 -12.49 -4.20 16.04
C ILE A 88 -13.27 -5.15 16.95
N ILE A 89 -12.94 -6.45 16.98
CA ILE A 89 -13.66 -7.44 17.80
C ILE A 89 -13.63 -7.07 19.29
N PRO A 90 -12.47 -6.77 19.93
CA PRO A 90 -12.46 -6.38 21.33
C PRO A 90 -13.31 -5.14 21.59
N GLN A 91 -13.23 -4.13 20.71
CA GLN A 91 -14.05 -2.93 20.84
C GLN A 91 -15.55 -3.24 20.82
N LEU A 92 -16.01 -4.08 19.89
CA LEU A 92 -17.42 -4.49 19.74
C LEU A 92 -18.02 -5.16 20.99
N THR A 93 -17.19 -5.69 21.89
CA THR A 93 -17.68 -6.28 23.16
C THR A 93 -18.08 -5.23 24.19
N VAL A 94 -17.62 -3.99 24.06
CA VAL A 94 -17.81 -2.90 25.04
C VAL A 94 -18.58 -1.72 24.43
N THR A 95 -19.07 -1.86 23.19
CA THR A 95 -19.74 -0.77 22.47
C THR A 95 -21.09 -0.43 23.06
N GLN A 96 -21.37 0.88 23.13
CA GLN A 96 -22.70 1.43 23.36
C GLN A 96 -23.47 1.56 22.03
N GLU A 97 -24.80 1.54 22.11
CA GLU A 97 -25.66 1.67 20.94
C GLU A 97 -25.56 3.08 20.32
N ASN A 98 -25.57 3.13 18.99
CA ASN A 98 -25.54 4.39 18.25
C ASN A 98 -26.97 4.92 18.10
N HIS A 99 -27.25 6.11 18.64
CA HIS A 99 -28.58 6.73 18.61
C HIS A 99 -28.84 7.57 17.34
N LEU A 100 -27.86 7.72 16.45
CA LEU A 100 -28.02 8.46 15.20
C LEU A 100 -28.81 7.66 14.17
N GLN A 101 -29.70 8.33 13.43
CA GLN A 101 -30.40 7.71 12.30
C GLN A 101 -29.50 7.68 11.07
N PHE A 102 -29.62 6.61 10.28
CA PHE A 102 -28.87 6.42 9.05
C PHE A 102 -29.69 6.88 7.84
N THR A 103 -29.20 7.88 7.10
CA THR A 103 -29.94 8.48 5.96
C THR A 103 -29.43 8.03 4.58
N GLY A 104 -28.23 7.42 4.51
CA GLY A 104 -27.55 6.97 3.30
C GLY A 104 -26.52 7.96 2.76
N LEU A 105 -26.68 9.27 3.02
CA LEU A 105 -25.71 10.29 2.60
C LEU A 105 -24.36 10.16 3.34
N GLU A 106 -24.36 9.46 4.47
CA GLU A 106 -23.18 9.12 5.25
C GLU A 106 -22.19 8.25 4.45
N PHE A 107 -22.65 7.48 3.44
CA PHE A 107 -21.75 6.76 2.53
C PHE A 107 -20.89 7.68 1.68
N LEU A 108 -21.34 8.89 1.36
CA LEU A 108 -20.54 9.84 0.60
C LEU A 108 -19.74 10.76 1.52
N THR A 109 -20.36 11.18 2.62
CA THR A 109 -19.76 12.14 3.53
C THR A 109 -18.86 11.49 4.58
N GLY A 110 -18.97 10.20 4.87
CA GLY A 110 -18.24 9.55 5.96
C GLY A 110 -18.52 10.13 7.35
N ALA A 111 -19.49 11.02 7.50
CA ALA A 111 -19.80 11.73 8.74
C ALA A 111 -21.20 11.32 9.23
N GLY A 112 -21.64 11.86 10.37
CA GLY A 112 -22.92 11.50 10.97
C GLY A 112 -22.86 10.12 11.62
N TYR A 113 -23.70 9.18 11.18
CA TYR A 113 -23.79 7.83 11.76
C TYR A 113 -22.43 7.15 11.91
N PHE A 114 -21.57 7.22 10.88
CA PHE A 114 -20.26 6.56 10.89
C PHE A 114 -19.27 7.13 11.90
N THR A 115 -19.42 8.39 12.32
CA THR A 115 -18.56 9.04 13.31
C THR A 115 -18.52 8.25 14.63
N ASN A 116 -19.66 7.73 15.05
CA ASN A 116 -19.82 6.96 16.28
C ASN A 116 -19.81 5.45 16.02
N THR A 117 -18.88 4.98 15.18
CA THR A 117 -18.71 3.56 14.88
C THR A 117 -17.25 3.15 14.89
N VAL A 118 -17.00 1.84 14.89
CA VAL A 118 -15.66 1.23 14.74
C VAL A 118 -14.91 1.64 13.47
N MET A 119 -15.54 2.40 12.57
CA MET A 119 -14.87 2.95 11.41
C MET A 119 -13.76 3.93 11.81
N TYR A 120 -13.96 4.74 12.84
CA TYR A 120 -13.04 5.84 13.19
C TYR A 120 -12.36 5.68 14.55
N TYR A 121 -11.15 6.23 14.64
CA TYR A 121 -10.29 6.20 15.82
C TYR A 121 -10.98 6.70 17.11
N GLY A 122 -11.78 7.77 17.03
CA GLY A 122 -12.40 8.38 18.20
C GLY A 122 -13.37 7.47 18.96
N PHE A 123 -13.89 6.43 18.31
CA PHE A 123 -14.83 5.48 18.90
C PHE A 123 -14.18 4.47 19.85
N TYR A 124 -12.86 4.28 19.74
CA TYR A 124 -12.15 3.24 20.49
C TYR A 124 -11.83 3.67 21.93
N THR A 125 -12.01 2.76 22.89
CA THR A 125 -11.85 3.06 24.32
C THR A 125 -10.39 3.14 24.76
N ASN A 126 -10.08 3.97 25.76
CA ASN A 126 -8.76 4.02 26.41
C ASN A 126 -8.58 3.04 27.58
N SER A 127 -9.67 2.38 28.01
CA SER A 127 -9.67 1.49 29.16
C SER A 127 -9.20 0.09 28.80
N THR A 128 -8.55 -0.59 29.76
CA THR A 128 -8.29 -2.01 29.67
C THR A 128 -9.60 -2.79 29.80
N ILE A 129 -9.96 -3.53 28.76
CA ILE A 129 -11.18 -4.32 28.71
C ILE A 129 -11.00 -5.55 29.60
N ARG A 130 -11.87 -5.73 30.61
CA ARG A 130 -11.86 -6.88 31.52
C ARG A 130 -13.19 -7.62 31.41
N HIS A 131 -13.13 -8.90 31.06
CA HIS A 131 -14.31 -9.76 30.99
C HIS A 131 -14.49 -10.54 32.31
N GLY A 132 -15.31 -10.02 33.22
CA GLY A 132 -15.61 -10.65 34.52
C GLY A 132 -14.46 -10.56 35.56
N ASN A 133 -14.69 -11.12 36.76
CA ASN A 133 -13.80 -10.97 37.92
C ASN A 133 -12.44 -11.71 37.80
N SER A 134 -12.30 -12.64 36.84
CA SER A 134 -11.07 -13.42 36.57
C SER A 134 -10.61 -13.35 35.10
N GLY A 135 -11.20 -12.47 34.30
CA GLY A 135 -10.90 -12.39 32.87
C GLY A 135 -9.52 -11.83 32.56
N ALA A 136 -8.93 -12.33 31.47
CA ALA A 136 -7.74 -11.76 30.86
C ALA A 136 -7.96 -10.27 30.57
N SER A 137 -7.00 -9.42 30.96
CA SER A 137 -7.06 -7.99 30.73
C SER A 137 -6.56 -7.68 29.31
N TYR A 138 -7.40 -7.03 28.50
CA TYR A 138 -7.07 -6.63 27.14
C TYR A 138 -6.79 -5.13 27.08
N ASN A 139 -5.52 -4.75 26.96
CA ASN A 139 -5.12 -3.34 26.87
C ASN A 139 -5.29 -2.86 25.43
N MET A 140 -6.27 -1.96 25.22
CA MET A 140 -6.61 -1.44 23.91
C MET A 140 -5.48 -0.61 23.27
N GLN A 141 -4.76 0.20 24.06
CA GLN A 141 -3.66 1.06 23.59
C GLN A 141 -2.52 0.22 23.00
N LEU A 142 -2.08 -0.79 23.75
CA LEU A 142 -1.01 -1.69 23.30
C LEU A 142 -1.47 -2.54 22.10
N ALA A 143 -2.69 -3.05 22.13
CA ALA A 143 -3.26 -3.80 21.00
C ALA A 143 -3.26 -2.96 19.72
N TYR A 144 -3.60 -1.67 19.81
CA TYR A 144 -3.63 -0.76 18.68
C TYR A 144 -2.24 -0.59 18.05
N ILE A 145 -1.22 -0.26 18.85
CA ILE A 145 0.15 -0.06 18.36
C ILE A 145 0.76 -1.36 17.84
N PHE A 146 0.62 -2.47 18.56
CA PHE A 146 1.21 -3.74 18.15
C PHE A 146 0.53 -4.31 16.90
N THR A 147 -0.78 -4.12 16.75
CA THR A 147 -1.50 -4.53 15.54
C THR A 147 -0.99 -3.76 14.33
N ILE A 148 -0.88 -2.43 14.44
CA ILE A 148 -0.44 -1.57 13.35
C ILE A 148 1.06 -1.81 13.05
N GLY A 149 1.91 -1.89 14.07
CA GLY A 149 3.34 -2.20 13.92
C GLY A 149 3.61 -3.60 13.37
N GLY A 150 2.87 -4.62 13.83
CA GLY A 150 2.97 -6.00 13.35
C GLY A 150 2.51 -6.15 11.89
N TYR A 151 1.46 -5.44 11.51
CA TYR A 151 1.02 -5.28 10.13
C TYR A 151 2.13 -4.70 9.25
N PHE A 152 2.79 -3.62 9.67
CA PHE A 152 3.90 -3.02 8.91
C PHE A 152 5.11 -3.94 8.83
N ARG A 153 5.46 -4.71 9.87
CA ARG A 153 6.58 -5.67 9.83
C ARG A 153 6.43 -6.71 8.71
N ASN A 154 5.23 -7.24 8.51
CA ASN A 154 5.00 -8.23 7.44
C ASN A 154 5.18 -7.62 6.04
N ASN A 155 5.07 -6.30 5.88
CA ASN A 155 5.39 -5.61 4.63
C ASN A 155 6.91 -5.62 4.33
N PHE A 156 7.77 -5.51 5.35
CA PHE A 156 9.24 -5.50 5.17
C PHE A 156 9.81 -6.86 4.71
N ILE A 157 9.16 -7.97 5.07
CA ILE A 157 9.72 -9.32 4.92
C ILE A 157 9.38 -9.95 3.56
N ASN A 158 8.45 -9.36 2.79
CA ASN A 158 7.95 -9.97 1.55
C ASN A 158 8.33 -9.25 0.24
N PRO A 159 9.54 -8.70 0.04
CA PRO A 159 10.04 -8.44 -1.31
C PRO A 159 10.61 -9.74 -1.91
N HIS A 160 9.96 -10.89 -1.66
CA HIS A 160 10.28 -12.07 -2.43
C HIS A 160 9.61 -11.95 -3.78
N ILE A 161 10.48 -12.12 -4.79
CA ILE A 161 10.16 -12.30 -6.20
C ILE A 161 10.10 -10.96 -6.94
N TYR A 162 11.19 -10.62 -7.62
CA TYR A 162 11.27 -10.54 -9.09
C TYR A 162 12.57 -9.81 -9.50
N SER A 163 13.72 -10.26 -9.00
CA SER A 163 14.96 -10.17 -9.78
C SER A 163 14.93 -11.29 -10.81
N ARG A 164 14.25 -11.08 -11.94
CA ARG A 164 14.43 -11.94 -13.11
C ARG A 164 15.59 -11.39 -13.91
N GLY A 165 16.78 -11.81 -13.49
CA GLY A 165 18.02 -11.65 -14.25
C GLY A 165 18.12 -12.68 -15.38
N ILE A 166 19.05 -12.41 -16.29
CA ILE A 166 19.39 -13.21 -17.48
C ILE A 166 19.70 -14.68 -17.12
N ALA A 167 20.22 -14.94 -15.91
CA ALA A 167 20.48 -16.29 -15.42
C ALA A 167 19.23 -17.18 -15.43
N LYS A 168 18.04 -16.66 -15.10
CA LYS A 168 16.81 -17.47 -15.16
C LYS A 168 16.41 -17.81 -16.59
N LEU A 169 16.74 -16.95 -17.56
CA LEU A 169 16.40 -17.17 -18.96
C LEU A 169 17.19 -18.33 -19.58
N ILE A 170 18.43 -18.50 -19.12
CA ILE A 170 19.34 -19.58 -19.55
C ILE A 170 19.11 -20.87 -18.74
N PHE A 171 18.71 -20.76 -17.46
CA PHE A 171 18.60 -21.91 -16.54
C PHE A 171 17.16 -22.36 -16.19
N CYS A 172 16.09 -21.62 -16.52
CA CYS A 172 14.71 -22.13 -16.35
C CYS A 172 14.23 -22.86 -17.61
N TRP A 173 14.68 -24.10 -17.73
CA TRP A 173 14.06 -25.09 -18.60
C TRP A 173 12.83 -25.65 -17.88
N ASP A 174 11.65 -25.45 -18.46
CA ASP A 174 10.40 -25.99 -17.93
C ASP A 174 9.98 -27.20 -18.76
N PHE A 175 10.45 -28.38 -18.33
CA PHE A 175 10.17 -29.65 -19.01
C PHE A 175 8.75 -30.15 -18.77
N THR A 176 7.95 -29.45 -17.95
CA THR A 176 6.57 -29.86 -17.61
C THR A 176 5.53 -29.34 -18.62
N VAL A 177 5.94 -28.48 -19.56
CA VAL A 177 5.06 -27.91 -20.58
C VAL A 177 4.95 -28.88 -21.76
N THR A 178 3.87 -29.67 -21.79
CA THR A 178 3.62 -30.68 -22.83
C THR A 178 2.71 -30.17 -23.97
N HIS A 179 1.89 -29.15 -23.71
CA HIS A 179 0.95 -28.63 -24.70
C HIS A 179 1.61 -27.69 -25.71
N GLU A 180 1.42 -27.96 -27.01
CA GLU A 180 2.02 -27.20 -28.11
C GLU A 180 1.69 -25.70 -28.08
N SER A 181 0.46 -25.33 -27.71
CA SER A 181 0.05 -23.93 -27.57
C SER A 181 0.80 -23.21 -26.44
N ALA A 182 1.06 -23.91 -25.33
CA ALA A 182 1.82 -23.39 -24.20
C ALA A 182 3.32 -23.29 -24.53
N VAL A 183 3.87 -24.24 -25.30
CA VAL A 183 5.24 -24.18 -25.81
C VAL A 183 5.42 -22.99 -26.75
N LYS A 184 4.52 -22.81 -27.74
CA LYS A 184 4.53 -21.66 -28.66
C LYS A 184 4.43 -20.32 -27.91
N LEU A 185 3.58 -20.26 -26.89
CA LEU A 185 3.46 -19.07 -26.03
C LEU A 185 4.76 -18.81 -25.23
N ARG A 186 5.38 -19.86 -24.69
CA ARG A 186 6.63 -19.75 -23.93
C ARG A 186 7.79 -19.27 -24.79
N GLN A 187 7.90 -19.80 -26.01
CA GLN A 187 8.93 -19.40 -26.99
C GLN A 187 8.78 -17.92 -27.38
N LYS A 188 7.54 -17.46 -27.64
CA LYS A 188 7.26 -16.05 -27.94
C LYS A 188 7.63 -15.14 -26.78
N ASN A 189 7.30 -15.53 -25.54
CA ASN A 189 7.68 -14.77 -24.35
C ASN A 189 9.20 -14.66 -24.19
N LEU A 190 9.94 -15.75 -24.38
CA LEU A 190 11.40 -15.79 -24.27
C LEU A 190 12.09 -14.92 -25.33
N SER A 191 11.67 -15.03 -26.59
CA SER A 191 12.18 -14.24 -27.69
C SER A 191 11.98 -12.74 -27.45
N THR A 192 10.83 -12.37 -26.91
CA THR A 192 10.51 -10.99 -26.56
C THR A 192 11.44 -10.47 -25.46
N GLU A 193 11.66 -11.25 -24.40
CA GLU A 193 12.55 -10.89 -23.28
C GLU A 193 14.02 -10.72 -23.71
N VAL A 194 14.52 -11.57 -24.61
CA VAL A 194 15.88 -11.43 -25.18
C VAL A 194 16.01 -10.17 -26.05
N ARG A 195 15.01 -9.91 -26.91
CA ARG A 195 14.99 -8.73 -27.78
C ARG A 195 14.99 -7.44 -26.95
N GLU A 196 14.25 -7.43 -25.85
CA GLU A 196 14.22 -6.33 -24.90
C GLU A 196 15.59 -6.04 -24.27
N ASN A 197 16.32 -7.07 -23.85
CA ASN A 197 17.64 -6.91 -23.22
C ASN A 197 18.71 -6.47 -24.23
N LEU A 198 18.72 -7.01 -25.45
CA LEU A 198 19.67 -6.60 -26.49
C LEU A 198 19.45 -5.15 -26.93
N SER A 199 18.20 -4.68 -26.92
CA SER A 199 17.89 -3.28 -27.23
C SER A 199 18.44 -2.30 -26.18
N GLU A 200 18.63 -2.74 -24.94
CA GLU A 200 19.17 -1.94 -23.84
C GLU A 200 20.68 -1.68 -24.03
N ILE A 201 21.45 -2.76 -24.26
CA ILE A 201 22.91 -2.70 -24.43
C ILE A 201 23.31 -1.87 -25.66
N ARG A 202 22.56 -1.97 -26.76
CA ARG A 202 22.86 -1.22 -28.00
C ARG A 202 22.72 0.31 -27.81
N GLN A 203 21.96 0.76 -26.81
CA GLN A 203 21.55 2.16 -26.66
C GLN A 203 22.37 2.97 -25.64
N GLU A 204 23.11 2.34 -24.72
CA GLU A 204 24.08 3.03 -23.84
C GLU A 204 25.12 3.86 -24.61
N ASN A 205 25.31 3.55 -25.90
CA ASN A 205 26.30 4.19 -26.76
C ASN A 205 25.82 5.47 -27.48
N VAL A 206 24.56 5.89 -27.33
CA VAL A 206 24.03 7.09 -28.02
C VAL A 206 24.14 8.33 -27.13
N LYS A 207 25.01 9.28 -27.49
CA LYS A 207 25.18 10.56 -26.77
C LYS A 207 24.17 11.61 -27.24
N LEU A 208 23.50 12.25 -26.29
CA LEU A 208 22.53 13.32 -26.52
C LEU A 208 23.19 14.67 -26.82
N THR A 209 22.60 15.43 -27.75
CA THR A 209 23.06 16.80 -28.05
C THR A 209 22.69 17.78 -26.94
N PHE A 210 23.47 18.86 -26.80
CA PHE A 210 23.27 19.86 -25.75
C PHE A 210 21.88 20.55 -25.82
N ASN A 211 21.39 20.84 -27.03
CA ASN A 211 20.08 21.47 -27.22
C ASN A 211 18.92 20.53 -26.80
N GLN A 212 19.01 19.24 -27.15
CA GLN A 212 18.06 18.23 -26.68
C GLN A 212 18.07 18.10 -25.15
N ARG A 213 19.24 18.25 -24.51
CA ARG A 213 19.37 18.25 -23.04
C ARG A 213 18.69 19.45 -22.40
N PHE A 214 18.85 20.65 -22.98
CA PHE A 214 18.22 21.88 -22.49
C PHE A 214 16.69 21.83 -22.60
N VAL A 215 16.15 21.40 -23.74
CA VAL A 215 14.70 21.23 -23.93
C VAL A 215 14.12 20.27 -22.89
N ARG A 216 14.76 19.11 -22.68
CA ARG A 216 14.32 18.13 -21.66
C ARG A 216 14.38 18.71 -20.25
N PHE A 217 15.44 19.44 -19.91
CA PHE A 217 15.54 20.09 -18.60
C PHE A 217 14.42 21.10 -18.39
N SER A 218 14.14 21.95 -19.37
CA SER A 218 13.06 22.95 -19.29
C SER A 218 11.67 22.31 -19.09
N ALA A 219 11.39 21.20 -19.77
CA ALA A 219 10.14 20.46 -19.61
C ALA A 219 10.04 19.72 -18.26
N HIS A 220 11.16 19.26 -17.69
CA HIS A 220 11.19 18.79 -16.31
C HIS A 220 10.89 19.90 -15.30
N VAL A 221 11.49 21.07 -15.47
CA VAL A 221 11.22 22.25 -14.63
C VAL A 221 9.75 22.66 -14.74
N ALA A 222 9.19 22.70 -15.95
CA ALA A 222 7.77 22.99 -16.16
C ALA A 222 6.85 21.99 -15.45
N ALA A 223 7.15 20.68 -15.55
CA ALA A 223 6.38 19.65 -14.85
C ALA A 223 6.48 19.78 -13.31
N TRP A 224 7.62 20.22 -12.80
CA TRP A 224 7.80 20.52 -11.38
C TRP A 224 6.99 21.73 -10.93
N VAL A 225 7.01 22.82 -11.69
CA VAL A 225 6.21 24.02 -11.41
C VAL A 225 4.73 23.68 -11.39
N VAL A 226 4.24 22.88 -12.35
CA VAL A 226 2.86 22.41 -12.39
C VAL A 226 2.54 21.57 -11.15
N SER A 227 3.39 20.61 -10.79
CA SER A 227 3.18 19.76 -9.60
C SER A 227 3.10 20.58 -8.31
N SER A 228 4.02 21.53 -8.13
CA SER A 228 4.06 22.40 -6.95
C SER A 228 2.89 23.37 -6.90
N GLY A 229 2.52 24.00 -8.03
CA GLY A 229 1.39 24.91 -8.10
C GLY A 229 0.06 24.22 -7.81
N VAL A 230 -0.10 22.98 -8.28
CA VAL A 230 -1.24 22.14 -7.96
C VAL A 230 -1.30 21.79 -6.47
N ALA A 231 -0.16 21.43 -5.86
CA ALA A 231 -0.10 21.17 -4.43
C ALA A 231 -0.46 22.40 -3.58
N ILE A 232 0.04 23.58 -3.94
CA ILE A 232 -0.31 24.86 -3.28
C ILE A 232 -1.80 25.15 -3.41
N THR A 233 -2.38 24.92 -4.60
CA THR A 233 -3.82 25.11 -4.83
C THR A 233 -4.64 24.19 -3.93
N CYS A 234 -4.26 22.92 -3.78
CA CYS A 234 -4.90 22.00 -2.83
C CYS A 234 -4.82 22.51 -1.38
N CYS A 235 -3.66 23.02 -0.96
CA CYS A 235 -3.48 23.57 0.39
C CYS A 235 -4.38 24.79 0.64
N PHE A 236 -4.40 25.73 -0.31
CA PHE A 236 -5.25 26.91 -0.23
C PHE A 236 -6.73 26.53 -0.15
N LEU A 237 -7.16 25.58 -0.99
CA LEU A 237 -8.52 25.09 -1.00
C LEU A 237 -8.88 24.42 0.34
N ALA A 238 -7.98 23.60 0.89
CA ALA A 238 -8.18 22.93 2.17
C ALA A 238 -8.36 23.97 3.30
N ASN A 239 -7.58 25.05 3.28
CA ASN A 239 -7.63 26.10 4.31
C ASN A 239 -8.83 27.06 4.20
N HIS A 240 -9.51 27.10 3.05
CA HIS A 240 -10.68 27.95 2.79
C HIS A 240 -11.97 27.16 2.54
N SER A 241 -11.94 25.85 2.76
CA SER A 241 -13.12 25.02 2.61
C SER A 241 -14.13 25.35 3.71
N ASN A 242 -15.33 25.77 3.30
CA ASN A 242 -16.45 25.92 4.23
C ASN A 242 -16.74 24.57 4.89
N PRO A 243 -17.15 24.55 6.18
CA PRO A 243 -17.46 23.31 6.90
C PRO A 243 -18.58 22.47 6.22
N GLY A 244 -19.41 23.07 5.37
CA GLY A 244 -20.41 22.36 4.56
C GLY A 244 -19.91 21.78 3.22
N ALA A 245 -18.71 22.14 2.76
CA ALA A 245 -18.16 21.76 1.45
C ALA A 245 -17.16 20.59 1.56
N VAL A 246 -17.51 19.59 2.36
CA VAL A 246 -16.62 18.51 2.81
C VAL A 246 -16.10 17.61 1.67
N LEU A 247 -16.81 17.56 0.54
CA LEU A 247 -16.44 16.76 -0.63
C LEU A 247 -15.59 17.54 -1.66
N LEU A 248 -15.41 18.85 -1.48
CA LEU A 248 -14.73 19.71 -2.47
C LEU A 248 -13.24 19.36 -2.59
N LEU A 249 -12.53 19.24 -1.47
CA LEU A 249 -11.11 18.89 -1.47
C LEU A 249 -10.86 17.51 -2.11
N PRO A 250 -11.56 16.43 -1.69
CA PRO A 250 -11.47 15.13 -2.35
C PRO A 250 -11.73 15.17 -3.86
N PHE A 251 -12.78 15.88 -4.27
CA PHE A 251 -13.13 16.03 -5.68
C PHE A 251 -12.02 16.72 -6.49
N VAL A 252 -11.45 17.81 -5.97
CA VAL A 252 -10.37 18.55 -6.65
C VAL A 252 -9.11 17.70 -6.74
N VAL A 253 -8.73 17.00 -5.66
CA VAL A 253 -7.57 16.10 -5.66
C VAL A 253 -7.76 14.95 -6.66
N SER A 254 -8.94 14.33 -6.71
CA SER A 254 -9.24 13.29 -7.70
C SER A 254 -9.24 13.82 -9.14
N CYS A 255 -9.78 15.02 -9.38
CA CYS A 255 -9.68 15.70 -10.68
C CYS A 255 -8.22 15.90 -11.10
N ILE A 256 -7.38 16.41 -10.20
CA ILE A 256 -5.95 16.61 -10.42
C ILE A 256 -5.26 15.29 -10.77
N ASN A 257 -5.51 14.25 -9.97
CA ASN A 257 -4.97 12.92 -10.14
C ASN A 257 -5.34 12.31 -11.49
N LEU A 258 -6.47 12.71 -12.06
CA LEU A 258 -6.94 12.25 -13.35
C LEU A 258 -6.45 13.11 -14.53
N VAL A 259 -6.41 14.44 -14.38
CA VAL A 259 -6.14 15.39 -15.47
C VAL A 259 -4.65 15.64 -15.67
N VAL A 260 -3.89 15.88 -14.59
CA VAL A 260 -2.46 16.26 -14.68
C VAL A 260 -1.60 15.18 -15.36
N PRO A 261 -1.78 13.86 -15.11
CA PRO A 261 -1.06 12.83 -15.85
C PRO A 261 -1.32 12.86 -17.36
N ARG A 262 -2.53 13.25 -17.79
CA ARG A 262 -2.85 13.43 -19.22
C ARG A 262 -2.17 14.66 -19.77
N PHE A 263 -2.09 15.75 -19.01
CA PHE A 263 -1.30 16.91 -19.38
C PHE A 263 0.19 16.57 -19.55
N TYR A 264 0.78 15.78 -18.64
CA TYR A 264 2.16 15.29 -18.81
C TYR A 264 2.37 14.48 -20.08
N SER A 265 1.36 13.73 -20.53
CA SER A 265 1.46 13.01 -21.80
C SER A 265 1.50 13.93 -23.03
N MET A 266 1.02 15.18 -22.93
CA MET A 266 1.11 16.15 -24.03
C MET A 266 2.52 16.68 -24.26
N PHE A 267 3.39 16.66 -23.24
CA PHE A 267 4.80 17.06 -23.38
C PHE A 267 5.57 16.19 -24.39
N ARG A 268 5.06 14.99 -24.72
CA ARG A 268 5.53 14.14 -25.83
C ARG A 268 5.63 14.90 -27.15
N LEU A 269 4.75 15.87 -27.39
CA LEU A 269 4.74 16.64 -28.65
C LEU A 269 5.98 17.52 -28.79
N VAL A 270 6.53 17.98 -27.65
CA VAL A 270 7.71 18.86 -27.58
C VAL A 270 8.97 18.01 -27.39
N GLU A 271 8.93 17.06 -26.49
CA GLU A 271 10.04 16.16 -26.17
C GLU A 271 9.98 14.94 -27.07
N ARG A 272 10.45 15.08 -28.31
CA ARG A 272 10.62 13.93 -29.20
C ARG A 272 11.73 13.03 -28.63
N TYR A 273 11.32 11.97 -27.96
CA TYR A 273 12.23 10.92 -27.51
C TYR A 273 12.48 9.96 -28.68
N GLU A 274 13.77 9.77 -29.03
CA GLU A 274 14.18 8.72 -29.97
C GLU A 274 13.86 7.33 -29.41
N MET A 275 13.84 7.20 -28.07
CA MET A 275 13.58 5.95 -27.37
C MET A 275 12.27 5.99 -26.57
N PRO A 276 11.30 5.11 -26.86
CA PRO A 276 10.02 5.10 -26.18
C PRO A 276 10.10 4.67 -24.70
N ARG A 277 11.19 4.02 -24.30
CA ARG A 277 11.40 3.65 -22.88
C ARG A 277 11.74 4.86 -22.01
N HIS A 278 12.64 5.72 -22.47
CA HIS A 278 13.02 6.94 -21.75
C HIS A 278 11.83 7.87 -21.56
N GLU A 279 10.98 7.95 -22.59
CA GLU A 279 9.71 8.64 -22.53
C GLU A 279 8.79 8.13 -21.41
N VAL A 280 8.60 6.81 -21.32
CA VAL A 280 7.79 6.19 -20.27
C VAL A 280 8.39 6.44 -18.89
N TYR A 281 9.71 6.35 -18.74
CA TYR A 281 10.40 6.65 -17.47
C TYR A 281 10.26 8.12 -17.06
N THR A 282 10.46 9.06 -17.97
CA THR A 282 10.28 10.48 -17.69
C THR A 282 8.83 10.78 -17.28
N LEU A 283 7.85 10.21 -17.98
CA LEU A 283 6.45 10.35 -17.61
C LEU A 283 6.17 9.73 -16.24
N LEU A 284 6.75 8.56 -15.94
CA LEU A 284 6.67 7.92 -14.63
C LEU A 284 7.19 8.81 -13.50
N ILE A 285 8.40 9.35 -13.66
CA ILE A 285 9.04 10.21 -12.67
C ILE A 285 8.19 11.45 -12.40
N ARG A 286 7.63 12.08 -13.44
CA ARG A 286 6.74 13.25 -13.29
C ARG A 286 5.46 12.90 -12.52
N ASN A 287 4.86 11.74 -12.80
CA ASN A 287 3.68 11.29 -12.08
C ASN A 287 3.99 10.91 -10.62
N ILE A 288 5.13 10.27 -10.36
CA ILE A 288 5.59 9.96 -9.00
C ILE A 288 5.78 11.24 -8.20
N PHE A 289 6.46 12.23 -8.78
CA PHE A 289 6.68 13.52 -8.14
C PHE A 289 5.35 14.20 -7.79
N LEU A 290 4.39 14.25 -8.74
CA LEU A 290 3.04 14.77 -8.48
C LEU A 290 2.38 14.08 -7.28
N LYS A 291 2.39 12.74 -7.23
CA LYS A 291 1.77 11.98 -6.14
C LYS A 291 2.44 12.25 -4.79
N ILE A 292 3.78 12.33 -4.76
CA ILE A 292 4.53 12.69 -3.56
C ILE A 292 4.19 14.12 -3.11
N SER A 293 4.12 15.09 -4.03
CA SER A 293 3.75 16.47 -3.70
C SER A 293 2.34 16.57 -3.12
N ILE A 294 1.37 15.84 -3.69
CA ILE A 294 -0.02 15.80 -3.18
C ILE A 294 -0.06 15.16 -1.79
N ILE A 295 0.54 13.99 -1.60
CA ILE A 295 0.56 13.33 -0.27
C ILE A 295 1.29 14.21 0.74
N GLY A 296 2.43 14.80 0.37
CA GLY A 296 3.21 15.66 1.25
C GLY A 296 2.44 16.88 1.73
N ILE A 297 1.71 17.57 0.83
CA ILE A 297 0.92 18.75 1.22
C ILE A 297 -0.31 18.38 2.05
N LEU A 298 -0.96 17.25 1.75
CA LEU A 298 -2.08 16.73 2.55
C LEU A 298 -1.61 16.34 3.95
N CYS A 299 -0.49 15.63 4.07
CA CYS A 299 0.10 15.32 5.37
C CYS A 299 0.48 16.58 6.13
N TYR A 300 1.03 17.60 5.47
CA TYR A 300 1.29 18.89 6.12
C TYR A 300 -0.01 19.53 6.64
N TYR A 301 -1.06 19.61 5.82
CA TYR A 301 -2.36 20.14 6.21
C TYR A 301 -2.95 19.37 7.41
N TRP A 302 -2.98 18.04 7.35
CA TRP A 302 -3.50 17.19 8.43
C TRP A 302 -2.71 17.36 9.74
N LEU A 303 -1.38 17.30 9.67
CA LEU A 303 -0.53 17.24 10.85
C LEU A 303 -0.22 18.61 11.45
N LYS A 304 -0.24 19.69 10.65
CA LYS A 304 0.12 21.04 11.11
C LYS A 304 -1.04 22.01 11.20
N ILE A 305 -2.09 21.84 10.40
CA ILE A 305 -3.23 22.74 10.42
C ILE A 305 -4.36 22.08 11.20
N VAL A 306 -4.77 20.88 10.81
CA VAL A 306 -5.90 20.19 11.45
C VAL A 306 -5.56 19.78 12.89
N ALA A 307 -4.48 19.02 13.11
CA ALA A 307 -4.15 18.48 14.44
C ALA A 307 -3.82 19.54 15.50
N LEU A 308 -3.39 20.75 15.11
CA LEU A 308 -3.01 21.82 16.04
C LEU A 308 -4.15 22.81 16.34
N ASN A 309 -5.11 22.97 15.43
CA ASN A 309 -6.16 24.00 15.54
C ASN A 309 -7.55 23.45 15.91
N SER A 310 -7.70 22.13 16.02
CA SER A 310 -8.99 21.51 16.29
C SER A 310 -9.22 21.34 17.80
N GLU A 311 -10.40 21.79 18.25
CA GLU A 311 -10.92 21.52 19.59
C GLU A 311 -11.62 20.16 19.67
N GLU A 312 -11.90 19.54 18.52
CA GLU A 312 -12.53 18.23 18.37
C GLU A 312 -11.51 17.10 18.13
N CYS A 313 -11.99 15.86 18.05
CA CYS A 313 -11.19 14.67 17.78
C CYS A 313 -10.57 14.68 16.37
N TRP A 314 -9.40 15.29 16.24
CA TRP A 314 -8.73 15.52 14.96
C TRP A 314 -8.33 14.23 14.23
N GLU A 315 -8.02 13.18 14.98
CA GLU A 315 -7.71 11.86 14.43
C GLU A 315 -8.90 11.29 13.64
N THR A 316 -10.12 11.49 14.15
CA THR A 316 -11.35 11.07 13.46
C THR A 316 -11.58 11.91 12.21
N LEU A 317 -11.32 13.22 12.28
CA LEU A 317 -11.46 14.10 11.12
C LEU A 317 -10.52 13.69 9.97
N ILE A 318 -9.25 13.38 10.28
CA ILE A 318 -8.30 12.86 9.27
C ILE A 318 -8.79 11.54 8.69
N GLY A 319 -9.29 10.63 9.53
CA GLY A 319 -9.87 9.36 9.07
C GLY A 319 -11.02 9.57 8.09
N GLN A 320 -11.90 10.54 8.37
CA GLN A 320 -13.01 10.89 7.47
C GLN A 320 -12.52 11.50 6.15
N GLU A 321 -11.53 12.39 6.18
CA GLU A 321 -10.96 12.99 4.97
C GLU A 321 -10.28 11.95 4.07
N ILE A 322 -9.47 11.04 4.64
CA ILE A 322 -8.83 9.97 3.89
C ILE A 322 -9.87 9.02 3.27
N TYR A 323 -10.94 8.70 4.01
CA TYR A 323 -12.05 7.92 3.48
C TYR A 323 -12.69 8.59 2.25
N ARG A 324 -13.00 9.88 2.33
CA ARG A 324 -13.60 10.64 1.21
C ARG A 324 -12.68 10.71 0.01
N LEU A 325 -11.37 10.89 0.22
CA LEU A 325 -10.36 10.87 -0.83
C LEU A 325 -10.36 9.53 -1.57
N LEU A 326 -10.28 8.42 -0.83
CA LEU A 326 -10.30 7.08 -1.43
C LEU A 326 -11.60 6.79 -2.18
N LEU A 327 -12.74 7.21 -1.62
CA LEU A 327 -14.04 7.04 -2.26
C LEU A 327 -14.13 7.85 -3.56
N MET A 328 -13.72 9.12 -3.55
CA MET A 328 -13.73 9.96 -4.74
C MET A 328 -12.75 9.43 -5.79
N ASP A 329 -11.54 9.05 -5.42
CA ASP A 329 -10.57 8.48 -6.34
C ASP A 329 -11.10 7.18 -6.97
N PHE A 330 -11.82 6.35 -6.21
CA PHE A 330 -12.52 5.18 -6.74
C PHE A 330 -13.60 5.56 -7.76
N VAL A 331 -14.47 6.52 -7.44
CA VAL A 331 -15.53 7.01 -8.34
C VAL A 331 -14.93 7.55 -9.65
N PHE A 332 -13.88 8.37 -9.57
CA PHE A 332 -13.17 8.89 -10.73
C PHE A 332 -12.47 7.80 -11.54
N SER A 333 -11.91 6.79 -10.87
CA SER A 333 -11.31 5.62 -11.55
C SER A 333 -12.34 4.80 -12.31
N LEU A 334 -13.53 4.60 -11.74
CA LEU A 334 -14.66 3.97 -12.43
C LEU A 334 -15.11 4.81 -13.62
N ALA A 335 -15.29 6.12 -13.43
CA ALA A 335 -15.69 7.04 -14.49
C ALA A 335 -14.66 7.08 -15.64
N ASP A 336 -13.36 7.07 -15.33
CA ASP A 336 -12.31 6.98 -16.33
C ASP A 336 -12.40 5.67 -17.11
N SER A 337 -12.61 4.53 -16.44
CA SER A 337 -12.70 3.25 -17.14
C SER A 337 -13.97 3.08 -17.98
N PHE A 338 -15.12 3.53 -17.49
CA PHE A 338 -16.38 3.38 -18.22
C PHE A 338 -16.57 4.43 -19.31
N LEU A 339 -16.22 5.68 -19.03
CA LEU A 339 -16.44 6.81 -19.94
C LEU A 339 -15.15 7.18 -20.65
N GLY A 340 -14.06 7.44 -19.92
CA GLY A 340 -12.81 7.93 -20.49
C GLY A 340 -12.18 6.97 -21.51
N GLU A 341 -11.91 5.73 -21.10
CA GLU A 341 -11.29 4.69 -21.93
C GLU A 341 -12.19 4.29 -23.11
N PHE A 342 -13.51 4.22 -22.89
CA PHE A 342 -14.49 3.92 -23.92
C PHE A 342 -14.64 5.04 -24.96
N LEU A 343 -14.78 6.30 -24.52
CA LEU A 343 -14.86 7.47 -25.41
C LEU A 343 -13.58 7.60 -26.22
N ARG A 344 -12.41 7.38 -25.61
CA ARG A 344 -11.12 7.39 -26.32
C ARG A 344 -11.09 6.36 -27.45
N ARG A 345 -11.65 5.16 -27.24
CA ARG A 345 -11.80 4.16 -28.30
C ARG A 345 -12.71 4.64 -29.43
N ILE A 346 -13.87 5.23 -29.11
CA ILE A 346 -14.79 5.75 -30.13
C ILE A 346 -14.11 6.85 -30.96
N ILE A 347 -13.42 7.79 -30.29
CA ILE A 347 -12.70 8.88 -30.95
C ILE A 347 -11.62 8.33 -31.88
N GLY A 348 -10.80 7.38 -31.42
CA GLY A 348 -9.72 6.78 -32.20
C GLY A 348 -10.18 5.93 -33.39
N MET A 349 -11.41 5.39 -33.36
CA MET A 349 -11.97 4.60 -34.46
C MET A 349 -12.83 5.43 -35.44
N ARG A 350 -13.58 6.43 -34.96
CA ARG A 350 -14.58 7.15 -35.76
C ARG A 350 -14.20 8.60 -36.11
N LEU A 351 -13.52 9.32 -35.22
CA LEU A 351 -13.26 10.75 -35.39
C LEU A 351 -11.84 11.02 -35.90
N ILE A 352 -10.84 10.38 -35.31
CA ILE A 352 -9.42 10.59 -35.65
C ILE A 352 -8.77 9.22 -35.85
N THR A 353 -8.90 8.67 -37.05
CA THR A 353 -8.38 7.34 -37.41
C THR A 353 -6.85 7.23 -37.33
N SER A 354 -6.14 8.36 -37.34
CA SER A 354 -4.67 8.40 -37.16
C SER A 354 -4.21 8.12 -35.72
N LEU A 355 -5.11 8.21 -34.72
CA LEU A 355 -4.80 7.95 -33.31
C LEU A 355 -4.82 6.45 -32.97
N GLY A 356 -5.55 5.63 -33.74
CA GLY A 356 -5.67 4.20 -33.55
C GLY A 356 -6.35 3.79 -32.23
N LEU A 357 -6.34 2.49 -31.93
CA LEU A 357 -6.83 1.95 -30.66
C LEU A 357 -5.87 2.31 -29.52
N PRO A 358 -6.37 2.69 -28.32
CA PRO A 358 -5.50 3.00 -27.20
C PRO A 358 -4.72 1.76 -26.72
N GLU A 359 -3.48 1.97 -26.29
CA GLU A 359 -2.68 0.97 -25.57
C GLU A 359 -2.89 1.13 -24.06
N PHE A 360 -2.83 0.01 -23.33
CA PHE A 360 -3.01 0.01 -21.88
C PHE A 360 -1.76 0.56 -21.17
N ASP A 361 -1.89 1.73 -20.54
CA ASP A 361 -0.81 2.38 -19.80
C ASP A 361 -0.65 1.74 -18.41
N ILE A 362 0.22 0.73 -18.33
CA ILE A 362 0.50 -0.02 -17.11
C ILE A 362 1.05 0.90 -16.01
N ALA A 363 1.94 1.83 -16.36
CA ALA A 363 2.64 2.64 -15.39
C ALA A 363 1.69 3.56 -14.62
N ARG A 364 0.77 4.22 -15.33
CA ARG A 364 -0.25 5.08 -14.72
C ARG A 364 -1.19 4.29 -13.81
N ASN A 365 -1.73 3.17 -14.29
CA ASN A 365 -2.66 2.35 -13.51
C ASN A 365 -1.96 1.76 -12.26
N VAL A 366 -0.70 1.34 -12.36
CA VAL A 366 0.07 0.87 -11.19
C VAL A 366 0.29 2.01 -10.19
N LEU A 367 0.65 3.22 -10.64
CA LEU A 367 0.82 4.39 -9.78
C LEU A 367 -0.44 4.79 -9.02
N GLU A 368 -1.61 4.69 -9.67
CA GLU A 368 -2.90 4.95 -9.01
C GLU A 368 -3.17 3.94 -7.90
N LEU A 369 -2.90 2.65 -8.14
CA LEU A 369 -3.02 1.62 -7.11
C LEU A 369 -2.08 1.86 -5.93
N ILE A 370 -0.84 2.29 -6.20
CA ILE A 370 0.15 2.61 -5.17
C ILE A 370 -0.32 3.78 -4.34
N TYR A 371 -0.71 4.88 -4.98
CA TYR A 371 -1.19 6.07 -4.29
C TYR A 371 -2.40 5.75 -3.39
N ALA A 372 -3.39 5.01 -3.90
CA ALA A 372 -4.53 4.59 -3.08
C ALA A 372 -4.09 3.70 -1.91
N GLN A 373 -3.15 2.78 -2.14
CA GLN A 373 -2.62 1.93 -1.08
C GLN A 373 -1.84 2.73 -0.01
N THR A 374 -1.09 3.76 -0.41
CA THR A 374 -0.39 4.66 0.51
C THR A 374 -1.38 5.40 1.41
N LEU A 375 -2.47 5.93 0.84
CA LEU A 375 -3.53 6.56 1.62
C LEU A 375 -4.18 5.58 2.60
N VAL A 376 -4.43 4.34 2.17
CA VAL A 376 -4.95 3.30 3.06
C VAL A 376 -3.99 3.05 4.21
N TRP A 377 -2.69 2.97 3.96
CA TRP A 377 -1.70 2.72 5.02
C TRP A 377 -1.59 3.85 6.04
N ILE A 378 -1.61 5.10 5.57
CA ILE A 378 -1.68 6.28 6.45
C ILE A 378 -3.01 6.26 7.23
N GLY A 379 -4.10 5.96 6.53
CA GLY A 379 -5.46 6.01 7.06
C GLY A 379 -5.82 4.86 8.00
N THR A 380 -5.20 3.68 7.91
CA THR A 380 -5.53 2.53 8.78
C THR A 380 -5.32 2.86 10.26
N PHE A 381 -4.38 3.76 10.58
CA PHE A 381 -4.20 4.24 11.96
C PHE A 381 -5.38 5.10 12.45
N PHE A 382 -6.04 5.86 11.58
CA PHE A 382 -7.14 6.76 11.94
C PHE A 382 -8.53 6.14 11.68
N CYS A 383 -8.58 5.18 10.76
CA CYS A 383 -9.77 4.48 10.30
C CYS A 383 -9.43 2.99 10.15
N PRO A 384 -9.50 2.17 11.22
CA PRO A 384 -9.09 0.76 11.17
C PRO A 384 -9.86 -0.11 10.17
N LEU A 385 -11.07 0.31 9.77
CA LEU A 385 -11.89 -0.40 8.78
C LEU A 385 -11.49 -0.10 7.32
N LEU A 386 -10.55 0.83 7.09
CA LEU A 386 -10.16 1.24 5.74
C LEU A 386 -9.63 0.09 4.84
N PRO A 387 -8.87 -0.90 5.35
CA PRO A 387 -8.47 -2.07 4.55
C PRO A 387 -9.65 -2.88 4.00
N PHE A 388 -10.78 -2.94 4.72
CA PHE A 388 -12.00 -3.60 4.23
C PHE A 388 -12.61 -2.85 3.04
N ILE A 389 -12.68 -1.53 3.13
CA ILE A 389 -13.20 -0.66 2.07
C ILE A 389 -12.29 -0.76 0.83
N GLN A 390 -10.98 -0.79 1.05
CA GLN A 390 -10.00 -0.98 -0.02
C GLN A 390 -10.12 -2.37 -0.66
N MET A 391 -10.36 -3.43 0.13
CA MET A 391 -10.60 -4.77 -0.40
C MET A 391 -11.78 -4.79 -1.39
N ILE A 392 -12.91 -4.17 -1.03
CA ILE A 392 -14.09 -4.06 -1.91
C ILE A 392 -13.73 -3.27 -3.18
N THR A 393 -13.07 -2.12 -3.01
CA THR A 393 -12.64 -1.25 -4.11
C THR A 393 -11.75 -2.00 -5.11
N LEU A 394 -10.71 -2.69 -4.63
CA LEU A 394 -9.79 -3.46 -5.47
C LEU A 394 -10.49 -4.63 -6.17
N PHE A 395 -11.44 -5.29 -5.49
CA PHE A 395 -12.22 -6.36 -6.08
C PHE A 395 -13.07 -5.87 -7.26
N ILE A 396 -13.79 -4.76 -7.09
CA ILE A 396 -14.57 -4.13 -8.17
C ILE A 396 -13.64 -3.67 -9.30
N MET A 397 -12.56 -2.97 -8.96
CA MET A 397 -11.58 -2.47 -9.93
C MET A 397 -10.94 -3.58 -10.76
N PHE A 398 -10.75 -4.78 -10.20
CA PHE A 398 -10.26 -5.93 -10.96
C PHE A 398 -11.19 -6.26 -12.14
N TYR A 399 -12.50 -6.38 -11.89
CA TYR A 399 -13.45 -6.70 -12.94
C TYR A 399 -13.61 -5.56 -13.94
N VAL A 400 -13.72 -4.32 -13.46
CA VAL A 400 -13.87 -3.14 -14.31
C VAL A 400 -12.67 -2.99 -15.24
N LYS A 401 -11.44 -3.07 -14.72
CA LYS A 401 -10.22 -2.98 -15.53
C LYS A 401 -10.05 -4.19 -16.44
N ASN A 402 -10.46 -5.40 -16.04
CA ASN A 402 -10.45 -6.57 -16.92
C ASN A 402 -11.42 -6.40 -18.10
N ILE A 403 -12.65 -5.93 -17.85
CA ILE A 403 -13.62 -5.67 -18.91
C ILE A 403 -13.12 -4.56 -19.83
N SER A 404 -12.65 -3.45 -19.26
CA SER A 404 -12.12 -2.35 -20.05
C SER A 404 -10.92 -2.79 -20.90
N LEU A 405 -9.98 -3.56 -20.35
CA LEU A 405 -8.85 -4.13 -21.10
C LEU A 405 -9.32 -4.94 -22.32
N MET A 406 -10.28 -5.85 -22.10
CA MET A 406 -10.77 -6.75 -23.16
C MET A 406 -11.56 -6.04 -24.25
N MET A 407 -12.26 -4.94 -23.89
CA MET A 407 -13.14 -4.22 -24.82
C MET A 407 -12.45 -3.05 -25.50
N ASN A 408 -11.64 -2.27 -24.78
CA ASN A 408 -11.21 -0.95 -25.21
C ASN A 408 -9.78 -0.89 -25.75
N PHE A 409 -8.91 -1.82 -25.36
CA PHE A 409 -7.48 -1.73 -25.61
C PHE A 409 -6.98 -2.77 -26.60
N GLN A 410 -5.93 -2.39 -27.33
CA GLN A 410 -5.14 -3.34 -28.13
C GLN A 410 -3.95 -3.89 -27.32
N PRO A 411 -3.45 -5.09 -27.65
CA PRO A 411 -2.22 -5.61 -27.06
C PRO A 411 -1.06 -4.61 -27.20
N PRO A 412 -0.28 -4.37 -26.14
CA PRO A 412 0.80 -3.39 -26.18
C PRO A 412 1.84 -3.78 -27.25
N SER A 413 2.17 -2.83 -28.13
CA SER A 413 3.15 -3.05 -29.21
C SER A 413 4.59 -3.16 -28.71
N LYS A 414 4.87 -2.60 -27.52
CA LYS A 414 6.20 -2.53 -26.91
C LYS A 414 6.23 -3.35 -25.65
N ALA A 415 7.20 -4.26 -25.61
CA ALA A 415 7.40 -5.13 -24.49
C ALA A 415 8.26 -4.41 -23.41
N TRP A 416 7.78 -4.45 -22.17
CA TRP A 416 8.26 -3.65 -21.04
C TRP A 416 8.59 -4.54 -19.85
N ARG A 417 9.71 -4.23 -19.18
CA ARG A 417 10.18 -4.95 -17.98
C ARG A 417 9.44 -4.48 -16.72
N ALA A 418 8.48 -5.28 -16.27
CA ALA A 418 7.66 -4.98 -15.08
C ALA A 418 8.40 -5.12 -13.73
N SER A 419 9.55 -5.79 -13.68
CA SER A 419 10.18 -6.27 -12.44
C SER A 419 10.89 -5.18 -11.62
N GLN A 420 11.48 -4.16 -12.25
CA GLN A 420 12.24 -3.11 -11.56
C GLN A 420 11.32 -2.04 -10.93
N MET A 421 10.17 -1.77 -11.56
CA MET A 421 9.22 -0.77 -11.08
C MET A 421 8.58 -1.18 -9.75
N MET A 422 8.25 -2.47 -9.56
CA MET A 422 7.64 -2.99 -8.32
C MET A 422 8.49 -2.74 -7.07
N THR A 423 9.81 -2.93 -7.15
CA THR A 423 10.70 -2.69 -6.00
C THR A 423 10.77 -1.20 -5.64
N PHE A 424 10.88 -0.33 -6.65
CA PHE A 424 10.86 1.12 -6.45
C PHE A 424 9.53 1.61 -5.88
N PHE A 425 8.43 1.01 -6.32
CA PHE A 425 7.08 1.31 -5.85
C PHE A 425 6.81 0.84 -4.43
N ILE A 426 7.29 -0.36 -4.08
CA ILE A 426 7.27 -0.88 -2.72
C ILE A 426 8.09 0.05 -1.81
N PHE A 427 9.27 0.50 -2.23
CA PHE A 427 10.07 1.49 -1.48
C PHE A 427 9.32 2.82 -1.25
N LEU A 428 8.64 3.35 -2.28
CA LEU A 428 7.89 4.61 -2.22
C LEU A 428 6.69 4.57 -1.25
N LEU A 429 6.15 3.38 -1.01
CA LEU A 429 5.01 3.13 -0.14
C LEU A 429 5.35 3.25 1.36
N PHE A 430 6.62 3.20 1.77
CA PHE A 430 7.01 3.07 3.18
C PHE A 430 7.25 4.37 3.94
N PHE A 431 7.64 5.45 3.26
CA PHE A 431 8.08 6.69 3.92
C PHE A 431 6.96 7.47 4.68
N PRO A 432 5.69 7.50 4.20
CA PRO A 432 4.65 8.30 4.86
C PRO A 432 4.09 7.72 6.18
N SER A 433 4.15 6.40 6.37
CA SER A 433 3.40 5.69 7.42
C SER A 433 3.86 5.97 8.86
N PHE A 434 5.06 6.52 9.08
CA PHE A 434 5.63 6.74 10.41
C PHE A 434 5.46 8.18 10.94
N THR A 435 4.99 9.12 10.11
CA THR A 435 4.98 10.55 10.47
C THR A 435 3.88 10.95 11.46
N GLY A 436 2.73 10.26 11.45
CA GLY A 436 1.59 10.58 12.33
C GLY A 436 1.77 10.16 13.80
N VAL A 437 2.58 9.14 14.08
CA VAL A 437 2.78 8.58 15.44
C VAL A 437 3.61 9.50 16.35
N LEU A 438 4.26 10.51 15.77
CA LEU A 438 5.12 11.46 16.49
C LEU A 438 4.38 12.68 17.03
N LEU A 439 3.06 12.78 16.79
CA LEU A 439 2.24 13.88 17.30
C LEU A 439 1.57 13.56 18.64
N LYS A 440 1.15 14.62 19.32
CA LYS A 440 0.39 14.53 20.57
C LYS A 440 -1.05 14.10 20.26
N PRO A 441 -1.59 13.04 20.91
CA PRO A 441 -2.97 12.63 20.73
C PRO A 441 -3.96 13.65 21.31
N SER A 442 -5.20 13.61 20.82
CA SER A 442 -6.31 14.40 21.37
C SER A 442 -6.54 14.13 22.86
N ALA A 443 -6.96 15.15 23.60
CA ALA A 443 -7.24 15.03 25.03
C ALA A 443 -8.51 14.21 25.33
N ASP A 444 -9.52 14.30 24.45
CA ASP A 444 -10.88 13.84 24.77
C ASP A 444 -11.30 12.55 24.05
N CYS A 445 -10.56 12.10 23.02
CA CYS A 445 -11.02 10.99 22.17
C CYS A 445 -9.97 9.90 21.87
N GLY A 446 -10.49 8.71 21.60
CA GLY A 446 -9.72 7.54 21.18
C GLY A 446 -8.90 6.86 22.28
N PRO A 447 -8.12 5.81 21.92
CA PRO A 447 -7.45 4.95 22.87
C PRO A 447 -6.33 5.65 23.64
N PHE A 448 -5.65 6.62 23.02
CA PHE A 448 -4.49 7.31 23.61
C PHE A 448 -4.85 8.65 24.29
N ARG A 449 -6.14 8.89 24.55
CA ARG A 449 -6.59 10.14 25.18
C ARG A 449 -5.93 10.38 26.54
N GLY A 450 -5.47 11.62 26.76
CA GLY A 450 -4.78 12.03 27.98
C GLY A 450 -3.27 11.74 28.03
N LEU A 451 -2.69 11.10 27.00
CA LEU A 451 -1.24 10.88 26.90
C LEU A 451 -0.54 12.06 26.21
N SER A 452 0.74 12.26 26.52
CA SER A 452 1.58 13.27 25.89
C SER A 452 2.04 12.86 24.48
N SER A 453 2.15 11.55 24.22
CA SER A 453 2.49 10.98 22.92
C SER A 453 1.93 9.56 22.77
N PHE A 454 1.74 9.10 21.54
CA PHE A 454 1.32 7.72 21.26
C PHE A 454 2.32 6.67 21.79
N ILE A 455 3.61 7.00 21.84
CA ILE A 455 4.67 6.08 22.30
C ILE A 455 4.67 5.94 23.83
N GLU A 456 4.09 6.89 24.57
CA GLU A 456 4.03 6.86 26.04
C GLU A 456 3.35 5.61 26.59
N SER A 457 2.35 5.05 25.89
CA SER A 457 1.74 3.79 26.30
C SER A 457 2.74 2.61 26.27
N ILE A 458 3.73 2.65 25.36
CA ILE A 458 4.81 1.66 25.33
C ILE A 458 5.73 1.89 26.53
N TYR A 459 6.12 3.14 26.82
CA TYR A 459 6.97 3.45 27.96
C TYR A 459 6.32 3.01 29.28
N SER A 460 5.05 3.37 29.50
CA SER A 460 4.29 2.96 30.70
C SER A 460 4.19 1.44 30.83
N TRP A 461 4.03 0.71 29.72
CA TRP A 461 4.04 -0.75 29.73
C TRP A 461 5.41 -1.32 30.06
N ILE A 462 6.48 -0.76 29.51
CA ILE A 462 7.86 -1.16 29.80
C ILE A 462 8.21 -0.91 31.27
N ASP A 463 7.76 0.21 31.85
CA ASP A 463 7.94 0.52 33.27
C ASP A 463 7.20 -0.48 34.16
N THR A 464 5.98 -0.86 33.79
CA THR A 464 5.23 -1.93 34.49
C THR A 464 5.97 -3.26 34.43
N LEU A 465 6.58 -3.60 33.28
CA LEU A 465 7.37 -4.84 33.13
C LEU A 465 8.66 -4.83 33.95
N LYS A 466 9.22 -3.65 34.21
CA LYS A 466 10.43 -3.48 35.03
C LYS A 466 10.23 -3.92 36.49
N GLU A 467 9.01 -3.83 37.00
CA GLU A 467 8.68 -4.29 38.36
C GLU A 467 8.74 -5.81 38.52
N SER A 468 8.71 -6.55 37.40
CA SER A 468 8.72 -8.00 37.38
C SER A 468 10.05 -8.57 36.86
N SER A 469 10.77 -9.28 37.73
CA SER A 469 12.09 -9.87 37.42
C SER A 469 12.09 -10.84 36.24
N SER A 470 10.93 -11.43 35.88
CA SER A 470 10.81 -12.37 34.75
C SER A 470 10.87 -11.69 33.37
N TYR A 471 10.68 -10.37 33.28
CA TYR A 471 10.59 -9.64 32.01
C TYR A 471 11.73 -8.63 31.80
N GLU A 472 12.78 -8.66 32.62
CA GLU A 472 13.95 -7.76 32.50
C GLU A 472 14.61 -7.83 31.12
N TRP A 473 14.63 -9.01 30.48
CA TRP A 473 15.18 -9.17 29.13
C TRP A 473 14.42 -8.37 28.06
N VAL A 474 13.09 -8.20 28.22
CA VAL A 474 12.26 -7.38 27.31
C VAL A 474 12.60 -5.90 27.48
N VAL A 475 12.71 -5.46 28.74
CA VAL A 475 13.08 -4.08 29.10
C VAL A 475 14.48 -3.76 28.56
N TRP A 476 15.43 -4.69 28.70
CA TRP A 476 16.79 -4.54 28.18
C TRP A 476 16.84 -4.40 26.66
N ILE A 477 16.08 -5.23 25.92
CA ILE A 477 15.97 -5.13 24.45
C ILE A 477 15.37 -3.78 24.07
N TYR A 478 14.30 -3.36 24.75
CA TYR A 478 13.65 -2.10 24.43
C TYR A 478 14.58 -0.90 24.63
N GLN A 479 15.25 -0.81 25.78
CA GLN A 479 16.13 0.32 26.11
C GLN A 479 17.39 0.39 25.22
N ASN A 480 18.02 -0.75 24.93
CA ASN A 480 19.29 -0.78 24.21
C ASN A 480 19.14 -0.89 22.69
N LEU A 481 18.07 -1.53 22.20
CA LEU A 481 17.83 -1.72 20.78
C LEU A 481 16.83 -0.69 20.25
N ILE A 482 15.62 -0.63 20.81
CA ILE A 482 14.51 0.17 20.24
C ILE A 482 14.62 1.65 20.62
N GLY A 483 15.04 1.96 21.84
CA GLY A 483 15.26 3.34 22.30
C GLY A 483 16.51 4.00 21.71
N SER A 484 17.39 3.22 21.06
CA SER A 484 18.62 3.73 20.46
C SER A 484 18.36 4.28 19.06
N VAL A 485 18.68 5.57 18.85
CA VAL A 485 18.63 6.23 17.54
C VAL A 485 19.46 5.48 16.49
N HIS A 486 20.51 4.76 16.92
CA HIS A 486 21.37 3.96 16.05
C HIS A 486 20.65 2.76 15.43
N PHE A 487 19.64 2.19 16.07
CA PHE A 487 18.88 1.08 15.51
C PHE A 487 18.05 1.54 14.30
N PHE A 488 17.37 2.69 14.40
CA PHE A 488 16.65 3.27 13.27
C PHE A 488 17.60 3.72 12.15
N PHE A 489 18.81 4.17 12.48
CA PHE A 489 19.86 4.47 11.51
C PHE A 489 20.38 3.21 10.78
N ILE A 490 20.60 2.10 11.50
CA ILE A 490 20.99 0.82 10.90
C ILE A 490 19.86 0.23 10.05
N LEU A 491 18.61 0.31 10.53
CA LEU A 491 17.44 -0.14 9.79
C LEU A 491 17.27 0.63 8.47
N THR A 492 17.47 1.94 8.49
CA THR A 492 17.43 2.77 7.27
C THR A 492 18.59 2.45 6.32
N LEU A 493 19.78 2.15 6.83
CA LEU A 493 20.92 1.68 6.02
C LEU A 493 20.76 0.27 5.42
N ILE A 494 20.02 -0.62 6.07
CA ILE A 494 19.74 -1.97 5.53
C ILE A 494 18.65 -1.93 4.44
N VAL A 495 17.76 -0.95 4.52
CA VAL A 495 16.65 -0.76 3.58
C VAL A 495 17.07 0.06 2.35
N LEU A 496 18.07 0.93 2.48
CA LEU A 496 18.68 1.69 1.38
C LEU A 496 19.70 0.83 0.61
#